data_AF-K9DAT9-F1
#
_entry.id   AF-K9DAT9-F1
#
_cell.length_a   1.000
_cell.length_b   1.000
_cell.length_c   1.000
_cell.angle_alpha   90.00
_cell.angle_beta   90.00
_cell.angle_gamma   90.00
#
_symmetry.space_group_name_H-M   'P 1'
#
loop_
_entity.id
_entity.type
_entity.pdbx_description
1 polymer ?
#
loop_
_entity_poly.entity_id
_entity_poly.type
_entity_poly.pdbx_seq_one_letter_code
_entity_poly.pdbx_strand_id
1 'polypeptide(L)' 'MSPYRAQDIDQRLSGSSELRRNVRERDIVARGIATLGECGTMPALEYLKAHGVRAQVIERVLLEPERRRALA' A
#
# COMPACT_ATOMS: atom_id res chain seq x y z
N MET A 1 12.76 35.20 -24.21
CA MET A 1 13.11 33.79 -23.94
C MET A 1 13.06 33.57 -22.43
N SER A 2 12.03 32.86 -21.92
CA SER A 2 11.91 32.54 -20.50
C SER A 2 12.71 31.26 -20.20
N PRO A 3 13.57 31.21 -19.17
CA PRO A 3 14.36 30.02 -18.88
C PRO A 3 13.44 28.98 -18.22
N TYR A 4 13.45 27.76 -18.74
CA TYR A 4 12.82 26.63 -18.07
C TYR A 4 13.48 26.43 -16.71
N ARG A 5 12.74 26.72 -15.65
CA ARG A 5 13.14 26.54 -14.26
C ARG A 5 13.34 25.03 -14.04
N ALA A 6 14.60 24.58 -13.91
CA ALA A 6 14.99 23.17 -13.71
C ALA A 6 14.29 22.46 -12.53
N GLN A 7 13.57 23.22 -11.70
CA GLN A 7 12.85 22.81 -10.51
C GLN A 7 11.54 22.06 -10.82
N ASP A 8 10.99 22.18 -12.04
CA ASP A 8 9.73 21.50 -12.44
C ASP A 8 9.93 20.01 -12.82
N ILE A 9 11.14 19.67 -13.30
CA ILE A 9 11.45 18.33 -13.84
C ILE A 9 11.52 17.29 -12.72
N ASP A 10 12.07 17.68 -11.57
CA ASP A 10 12.20 16.82 -10.39
C ASP A 10 10.82 16.44 -9.81
N GLN A 11 9.87 17.39 -9.83
CA GLN A 11 8.53 17.21 -9.28
C GLN A 11 7.67 16.24 -10.12
N ARG A 12 7.81 16.23 -11.45
CA ARG A 12 7.11 15.26 -12.34
C ARG A 12 7.66 13.84 -12.23
N LEU A 13 8.98 13.69 -12.06
CA LEU A 13 9.61 12.38 -11.86
C LEU A 13 9.23 11.79 -10.49
N SER A 14 9.24 12.64 -9.45
CA SER A 14 8.85 12.24 -8.09
C SER A 14 7.38 11.80 -8.02
N GLY A 15 6.45 12.55 -8.62
CA GLY A 15 5.03 12.20 -8.65
C GLY A 15 4.75 10.86 -9.36
N SER A 16 5.49 10.51 -10.40
CA SER A 16 5.35 9.21 -11.08
C SER A 16 5.87 8.03 -10.24
N SER A 17 6.92 8.25 -9.45
CA SER A 17 7.51 7.26 -8.55
C SER A 17 6.62 7.04 -7.32
N GLU A 18 6.07 8.11 -6.76
CA GLU A 18 5.09 8.06 -5.67
C GLU A 18 3.77 7.39 -6.10
N LEU A 19 3.29 7.65 -7.32
CA LEU A 19 2.12 6.97 -7.88
C LEU A 19 2.38 5.47 -8.02
N ARG A 20 3.52 5.08 -8.62
CA ARG A 20 3.89 3.66 -8.79
C ARG A 20 4.08 2.97 -7.44
N ARG A 21 4.68 3.65 -6.46
CA ARG A 21 4.82 3.15 -5.09
C ARG A 21 3.45 2.95 -4.44
N ASN A 22 2.52 3.88 -4.63
CA ASN A 22 1.14 3.76 -4.18
C ASN A 22 0.43 2.55 -4.83
N VAL A 23 0.60 2.34 -6.13
CA VAL A 23 0.00 1.19 -6.84
C VAL A 23 0.56 -0.12 -6.30
N ARG A 24 1.89 -0.24 -6.20
CA ARG A 24 2.53 -1.45 -5.68
C ARG A 24 2.14 -1.75 -4.24
N GLU A 25 2.07 -0.73 -3.38
CA GLU A 25 1.63 -0.89 -1.99
C GLU A 25 0.17 -1.35 -1.91
N ARG A 26 -0.71 -0.79 -2.76
CA ARG A 26 -2.11 -1.22 -2.86
C ARG A 26 -2.24 -2.67 -3.31
N ASP A 27 -1.48 -3.11 -4.31
CA ASP A 27 -1.52 -4.48 -4.82
C ASP A 27 -1.06 -5.47 -3.75
N ILE A 28 0.01 -5.15 -3.02
CA ILE A 28 0.50 -5.95 -1.89
C ILE A 28 -0.58 -6.07 -0.80
N VAL A 29 -1.22 -4.96 -0.44
CA VAL A 29 -2.28 -4.96 0.57
C VAL A 29 -3.50 -5.76 0.10
N ALA A 30 -3.91 -5.61 -1.16
CA ALA A 30 -5.04 -6.35 -1.74
C ALA A 30 -4.77 -7.86 -1.73
N ARG A 31 -3.55 -8.28 -2.11
CA ARG A 31 -3.15 -9.69 -2.03
C ARG A 31 -3.11 -10.18 -0.58
N GLY A 32 -2.63 -9.37 0.36
CA GLY A 32 -2.64 -9.71 1.79
C GLY A 32 -4.06 -9.92 2.33
N ILE A 33 -5.04 -9.11 1.90
CA ILE A 33 -6.46 -9.28 2.25
C ILE A 33 -7.02 -10.59 1.65
N ALA A 34 -6.72 -10.89 0.39
CA ALA A 34 -7.14 -12.15 -0.23
C ALA A 34 -6.54 -13.37 0.50
N THR A 35 -5.24 -13.34 0.79
CA THR A 35 -4.56 -14.39 1.56
C THR A 35 -5.15 -14.56 2.95
N LEU A 36 -5.57 -13.46 3.61
CA LEU A 36 -6.24 -13.52 4.91
C LEU A 36 -7.56 -14.29 4.82
N GLY A 37 -8.36 -14.05 3.79
CA GLY A 37 -9.64 -14.76 3.56
C GLY A 37 -9.47 -16.21 3.09
N GLU A 38 -8.45 -16.49 2.28
CA GLU A 38 -8.21 -17.81 1.68
C GLU A 38 -7.43 -18.76 2.60
N CYS A 39 -6.45 -18.24 3.34
CA CYS A 39 -5.46 -19.04 4.07
C CYS A 39 -5.35 -18.67 5.57
N GLY A 40 -6.05 -17.63 6.01
CA GLY A 40 -6.05 -17.18 7.40
C GLY A 40 -4.91 -16.20 7.76
N THR A 41 -4.86 -15.88 9.05
CA THR A 41 -4.05 -14.76 9.59
C THR A 41 -2.55 -14.93 9.42
N MET A 42 -2.01 -16.12 9.68
CA MET A 42 -0.56 -16.32 9.72
C MET A 42 0.09 -16.18 8.34
N PRO A 43 -0.43 -16.83 7.27
CA PRO A 43 0.09 -16.65 5.92
C PRO A 43 -0.02 -15.21 5.41
N ALA A 44 -1.12 -14.51 5.74
CA ALA A 44 -1.30 -13.11 5.38
C ALA A 44 -0.29 -12.18 6.07
N LEU A 45 -0.04 -12.41 7.36
CA LEU A 45 0.94 -11.68 8.15
C LEU A 45 2.35 -11.85 7.59
N GLU A 46 2.76 -13.08 7.28
CA GLU A 46 4.07 -13.37 6.71
C GLU A 46 4.24 -12.74 5.32
N TYR A 47 3.24 -12.84 4.47
CA TYR A 47 3.23 -12.20 3.15
C TYR A 47 3.44 -10.68 3.25
N LEU A 48 2.69 -10.00 4.10
CA LEU A 48 2.79 -8.55 4.27
C LEU A 48 4.15 -8.13 4.86
N LYS A 49 4.67 -8.89 5.83
CA LYS A 49 6.02 -8.66 6.39
C LYS A 49 7.12 -8.84 5.34
N ALA A 50 7.05 -9.90 4.55
CA ALA A 50 8.03 -10.17 3.49
C ALA A 50 8.07 -9.04 2.43
N HIS A 51 6.96 -8.34 2.24
CA HIS A 51 6.85 -7.20 1.34
C HIS A 51 7.12 -5.84 2.00
N GLY A 52 7.60 -5.81 3.25
CA GLY A 52 7.99 -4.57 3.93
C GLY A 52 6.83 -3.66 4.31
N VAL A 53 5.61 -4.22 4.41
CA VAL A 53 4.43 -3.46 4.81
C VAL A 53 4.56 -3.05 6.27
N ARG A 54 4.26 -1.78 6.56
CA ARG A 54 4.32 -1.24 7.92
C ARG A 54 3.36 -1.98 8.85
N ALA A 55 3.77 -2.22 10.10
CA ALA A 55 2.95 -2.86 11.14
C ALA A 55 1.54 -2.25 11.26
N GLN A 56 1.42 -0.92 11.24
CA GLN A 56 0.13 -0.22 11.29
C GLN A 56 -0.82 -0.59 10.12
N VAL A 57 -0.27 -0.83 8.93
CA VAL A 57 -1.07 -1.25 7.76
C VAL A 57 -1.44 -2.74 7.89
N ILE A 58 -0.51 -3.56 8.37
CA ILE A 58 -0.75 -4.98 8.67
C ILE A 58 -1.88 -5.13 9.69
N GLU A 59 -1.81 -4.43 10.82
CA GLU A 59 -2.87 -4.40 11.83
C GLU A 59 -4.22 -4.03 11.21
N ARG A 60 -4.25 -3.02 10.33
CA ARG A 60 -5.47 -2.61 9.62
C ARG A 60 -6.02 -3.65 8.64
N VAL A 61 -5.16 -4.50 8.07
CA VAL A 61 -5.58 -5.61 7.21
C VAL A 61 -6.13 -6.74 8.06
N LEU A 62 -5.46 -7.07 9.18
CA LEU A 62 -5.83 -8.17 10.06
C LEU A 62 -7.03 -7.88 10.95
N LEU A 63 -7.30 -6.62 11.32
CA LEU A 63 -8.46 -6.19 12.12
C LEU A 63 -9.80 -6.15 11.35
N GLU A 64 -9.84 -6.77 10.16
CA GLU A 64 -10.94 -6.89 9.21
C GLU A 64 -11.47 -5.57 8.57
N PRO A 65 -11.66 -5.55 7.23
CA PRO A 65 -12.42 -4.50 6.55
C PRO A 65 -13.90 -4.43 6.98
N GLU A 66 -14.53 -5.58 7.22
CA GLU A 66 -15.95 -5.72 7.57
C GLU A 66 -16.25 -5.19 8.98
N ARG A 67 -15.32 -5.40 9.93
CA ARG A 67 -15.43 -4.84 11.28
C ARG A 67 -15.39 -3.32 11.29
N ARG A 68 -14.66 -2.69 10.35
CA ARG A 68 -14.72 -1.23 10.11
C ARG A 68 -16.04 -0.79 9.47
N ARG A 69 -16.65 -1.60 8.60
CA ARG A 69 -17.97 -1.30 8.01
C ARG A 69 -19.11 -1.44 9.02
N ALA A 70 -19.01 -2.36 9.96
CA ALA A 70 -20.03 -2.56 11.00
C ALA A 70 -19.99 -1.53 12.15
N LEU A 71 -18.89 -0.77 12.28
CA LEU A 71 -18.69 0.28 13.28
C LEU A 71 -18.91 1.71 12.74
N ALA A 72 -19.19 1.86 11.45
CA ALA A 72 -19.51 3.13 10.78
C ALA A 72 -21.01 3.21 10.50
#